data_AF-A0A7C4LWX8-F1
#
_entry.id   AF-A0A7C4LWX8-F1
#
_cell.length_a   1.000
_cell.length_b   1.000
_cell.length_c   1.000
_cell.angle_alpha   90.00
_cell.angle_beta   90.00
_cell.angle_gamma   90.00
#
_symmetry.space_group_name_H-M   'P 1'
#
loop_
_entity.id
_entity.type
_entity.pdbx_description
1 polymer ?
#
loop_
_entity_poly.entity_id
_entity_poly.type
_entity_poly.pdbx_seq_one_letter_code
_entity_poly.pdbx_strand_id
1 'polypeptide(L)'
;MLTLDLLTESAPPLSAHPAPRPAPSWPARGPRPLATHADPRASLQLTPSARWLEFSARADLCPPRLGEIGAPGLWKRIGRHAETRLVFEAPRPGGEEDEPGENPWETNTPETLRHWAECALAGRLPAGWQPPDAARVEAWLPGGALTLQHGAVLSQGRLLLAPDRWALRFPLVPAWPDSFPPERAQALRVILADAQSRWRMARVGFWQDPGATVLGVEVDFTGGPHAENLLLAGLGSARNVVMDLAETVSLLADLRVGLAWEMLSLEP
;
A
#
# COMPACT_ATOMS: atom_id res chain seq x y z
N MET A 1 0.99 6.19 69.25
CA MET A 1 1.02 4.73 69.01
C MET A 1 -0.36 4.36 68.50
N LEU A 2 -0.53 4.25 67.18
CA LEU A 2 -1.79 3.88 66.54
C LEU A 2 -1.50 2.65 65.68
N THR A 3 -2.15 1.54 66.01
CA THR A 3 -2.08 0.28 65.29
C THR A 3 -3.13 0.33 64.17
N LEU A 4 -2.69 0.15 62.93
CA LEU A 4 -3.56 0.10 61.74
C LEU A 4 -3.82 -1.37 61.40
N ASP A 5 -5.06 -1.81 61.57
CA ASP A 5 -5.56 -3.11 61.12
C ASP A 5 -5.70 -3.10 59.59
N LEU A 6 -4.97 -3.98 58.92
CA LEU A 6 -5.09 -4.24 57.49
C LEU A 6 -6.18 -5.29 57.25
N LEU A 7 -7.34 -4.85 56.76
CA LEU A 7 -8.36 -5.70 56.19
C LEU A 7 -7.89 -6.16 54.79
N THR A 8 -7.57 -7.44 54.66
CA THR A 8 -7.37 -8.12 53.37
C THR A 8 -8.72 -8.37 52.71
N GLU A 9 -9.07 -7.58 51.70
CA GLU A 9 -10.15 -7.89 50.76
C GLU A 9 -9.65 -8.98 49.78
N SER A 10 -10.33 -10.13 49.80
CA SER A 10 -10.14 -11.20 48.83
C SER A 10 -10.65 -10.74 47.46
N ALA A 11 -9.75 -10.70 46.48
CA ALA A 11 -10.09 -10.45 45.09
C ALA A 11 -11.01 -11.57 44.53
N PRO A 12 -12.05 -11.23 43.74
CA PRO A 12 -12.89 -12.23 43.12
C PRO A 12 -12.12 -13.04 42.06
N PRO A 13 -12.52 -14.31 41.82
CA PRO A 13 -11.84 -15.16 40.85
C PRO A 13 -11.96 -14.59 39.43
N LEU A 14 -10.83 -14.61 38.71
CA LEU A 14 -10.72 -14.31 37.29
C LEU A 14 -11.67 -15.20 36.49
N SER A 15 -12.74 -14.62 35.97
CA SER A 15 -13.60 -15.25 34.97
C SER A 15 -12.75 -15.66 33.76
N ALA A 16 -12.83 -16.93 33.39
CA ALA A 16 -12.14 -17.47 32.23
C ALA A 16 -12.51 -16.67 30.97
N HIS A 17 -11.51 -16.03 30.37
CA HIS A 17 -11.67 -15.41 29.06
C HIS A 17 -12.10 -16.48 28.05
N PRO A 18 -13.17 -16.26 27.26
CA PRO A 18 -13.52 -17.17 26.18
C PRO A 18 -12.34 -17.28 25.22
N ALA A 19 -12.05 -18.51 24.78
CA ALA A 19 -10.99 -18.77 23.82
C ALA A 19 -11.16 -17.86 22.58
N PRO A 20 -10.08 -17.27 22.04
CA PRO A 20 -10.16 -16.44 20.85
C PRO A 20 -10.82 -17.23 19.73
N ARG A 21 -11.88 -16.66 19.14
CA ARG A 21 -12.49 -17.24 17.94
C ARG A 21 -11.41 -17.32 16.85
N PRO A 22 -11.31 -18.44 16.11
CA PRO A 22 -10.42 -18.51 14.97
C PRO A 22 -10.81 -17.40 13.99
N ALA A 23 -9.85 -16.53 13.67
CA ALA A 23 -10.02 -15.51 12.63
C ALA A 23 -10.45 -16.17 11.31
N PRO A 24 -11.28 -15.53 10.48
CA PRO A 24 -11.57 -16.03 9.14
C PRO A 24 -10.25 -16.25 8.40
N SER A 25 -9.96 -17.51 8.10
CA SER A 25 -8.74 -17.91 7.42
C SER A 25 -8.79 -17.44 5.97
N TRP A 26 -8.23 -16.27 5.69
CA TRP A 26 -7.78 -15.93 4.35
C TRP A 26 -6.58 -16.83 4.06
N PRO A 27 -6.60 -17.65 3.00
CA PRO A 27 -5.49 -18.55 2.73
C PRO A 27 -4.22 -17.72 2.54
N ALA A 28 -3.18 -18.00 3.32
CA ALA A 28 -1.82 -17.59 3.00
C ALA A 28 -1.48 -18.21 1.64
N ARG A 29 -1.70 -17.44 0.57
CA ARG A 29 -1.43 -17.93 -0.79
C ARG A 29 0.08 -17.86 -0.98
N GLY A 30 0.72 -19.03 -0.93
CA GLY A 30 2.02 -19.20 -1.56
C GLY A 30 1.98 -18.74 -3.03
N PRO A 31 3.13 -18.45 -3.64
CA PRO A 31 3.22 -17.96 -5.02
C PRO A 31 2.44 -18.91 -5.94
N ARG A 32 1.36 -18.39 -6.54
CA ARG A 32 0.51 -19.18 -7.44
C ARG A 32 1.30 -19.44 -8.73
N PRO A 33 1.37 -20.67 -9.25
CA PRO A 33 2.05 -20.93 -10.51
C PRO A 33 1.38 -20.11 -11.62
N LEU A 34 2.17 -19.25 -12.26
CA LEU A 34 1.77 -18.41 -13.39
C LEU A 34 1.33 -19.32 -14.53
N ALA A 35 0.11 -19.12 -15.03
CA ALA A 35 -0.32 -19.68 -16.29
C ALA A 35 0.65 -19.22 -17.40
N THR A 36 1.01 -20.14 -18.30
CA THR A 36 1.77 -19.86 -19.53
C THR A 36 0.98 -18.89 -20.40
N HIS A 37 1.17 -17.60 -20.19
CA HIS A 37 0.53 -16.52 -20.94
C HIS A 37 1.40 -16.06 -22.10
N ALA A 38 0.73 -15.52 -23.13
CA ALA A 38 1.29 -14.85 -24.29
C ALA A 38 2.44 -13.88 -23.92
N ASP A 39 3.38 -13.67 -24.85
CA ASP A 39 4.57 -12.83 -24.64
C ASP A 39 4.18 -11.46 -24.04
N PRO A 40 4.49 -11.22 -22.75
CA PRO A 40 4.08 -10.00 -22.05
C PRO A 40 4.69 -8.74 -22.68
N ARG A 41 5.80 -8.88 -23.44
CA ARG A 41 6.48 -7.77 -24.11
C ARG A 41 5.63 -7.10 -25.19
N ALA A 42 4.67 -7.82 -25.79
CA ALA A 42 3.80 -7.26 -26.83
C ALA A 42 2.67 -6.36 -26.30
N SER A 43 2.61 -6.09 -24.99
CA SER A 43 1.44 -5.47 -24.35
C SER A 43 1.68 -4.16 -23.60
N LEU A 44 2.93 -3.72 -23.45
CA LEU A 44 3.26 -2.49 -22.72
C LEU A 44 3.20 -1.26 -23.62
N GLN A 45 2.32 -0.32 -23.28
CA GLN A 45 2.26 0.99 -23.92
C GLN A 45 2.91 2.02 -22.99
N LEU A 46 3.95 2.69 -23.49
CA LEU A 46 4.59 3.80 -22.80
C LEU A 46 3.89 5.12 -23.18
N THR A 47 3.33 5.81 -22.19
CA THR A 47 2.80 7.16 -22.33
C THR A 47 3.74 8.12 -21.58
N PRO A 48 4.59 8.88 -22.28
CA PRO A 48 5.45 9.86 -21.61
C PRO A 48 4.62 11.05 -21.13
N SER A 49 4.88 11.52 -19.92
CA SER A 49 4.41 12.82 -19.44
C SER A 49 5.60 13.69 -19.02
N ALA A 50 5.34 14.97 -18.73
CA ALA A 50 6.39 15.91 -18.37
C ALA A 50 7.23 15.46 -17.16
N ARG A 51 6.61 14.87 -16.13
CA ARG A 51 7.27 14.48 -14.87
C ARG A 51 7.26 12.97 -14.58
N TRP A 52 6.52 12.20 -15.37
CA TRP A 52 6.26 10.79 -15.09
C TRP A 52 6.37 9.95 -16.35
N LEU A 53 6.86 8.73 -16.18
CA LEU A 53 6.74 7.65 -17.14
C LEU A 53 5.57 6.76 -16.72
N GLU A 54 4.64 6.55 -17.65
CA GLU A 54 3.50 5.67 -17.46
C GLU A 54 3.62 4.47 -18.41
N PHE A 55 3.71 3.27 -17.87
CA PHE A 55 3.52 2.03 -18.63
C PHE A 55 2.11 1.52 -18.36
N SER A 56 1.41 1.13 -19.41
CA SER A 56 0.09 0.55 -19.28
C SER A 56 0.00 -0.82 -19.94
N ALA A 57 -0.82 -1.68 -19.34
CA ALA A 57 -1.07 -3.04 -19.78
C ALA A 57 -2.57 -3.37 -19.64
N ARG A 58 -3.01 -4.42 -20.35
CA ARG A 58 -4.41 -4.88 -20.26
C ARG A 58 -4.69 -5.50 -18.88
N ALA A 59 -5.91 -5.30 -18.36
CA ALA A 59 -6.29 -5.73 -17.00
C ALA A 59 -6.47 -7.24 -16.83
N ASP A 60 -6.56 -7.99 -17.93
CA ASP A 60 -6.59 -9.46 -17.95
C ASP A 60 -5.21 -10.09 -17.68
N LEU A 61 -4.13 -9.31 -17.76
CA LEU A 61 -2.77 -9.75 -17.43
C LEU A 61 -2.55 -9.73 -15.92
N CYS A 62 -2.64 -10.90 -15.27
CA CYS A 62 -2.63 -11.17 -13.81
C CYS A 62 -1.86 -10.16 -12.91
N PRO A 63 -2.53 -9.14 -12.34
CA PRO A 63 -1.93 -8.12 -11.47
C PRO A 63 -2.77 -7.93 -10.17
N PRO A 64 -2.36 -7.11 -9.16
CA PRO A 64 -3.07 -7.11 -7.88
C PRO A 64 -4.55 -6.75 -8.05
N ARG A 65 -5.41 -7.42 -7.27
CA ARG A 65 -6.84 -7.08 -7.24
C ARG A 65 -6.99 -5.68 -6.67
N LEU A 66 -8.06 -4.99 -7.07
CA LEU A 66 -8.38 -3.71 -6.45
C LEU A 66 -8.49 -3.90 -4.94
N GLY A 67 -7.71 -3.13 -4.18
CA GLY A 67 -7.68 -3.22 -2.73
C GLY A 67 -6.76 -4.32 -2.17
N GLU A 68 -5.92 -4.98 -2.98
CA GLU A 68 -4.82 -5.81 -2.48
C GLU A 68 -3.50 -5.04 -2.57
N ILE A 69 -2.73 -5.03 -1.47
CA ILE A 69 -1.35 -4.56 -1.47
C ILE A 69 -0.40 -5.70 -1.12
N GLY A 70 0.90 -5.53 -1.36
CA GLY A 70 1.93 -6.54 -1.09
C GLY A 70 2.53 -7.23 -2.32
N ALA A 71 2.02 -6.98 -3.52
CA ALA A 71 2.61 -7.50 -4.75
C ALA A 71 3.85 -6.69 -5.15
N PRO A 72 5.00 -7.27 -5.54
CA PRO A 72 6.18 -6.50 -5.94
C PRO A 72 5.92 -5.46 -7.04
N GLY A 73 6.58 -4.30 -6.93
CA GLY A 73 6.55 -3.23 -7.94
C GLY A 73 5.31 -2.34 -7.91
N LEU A 74 5.25 -1.38 -8.84
CA LEU A 74 4.29 -0.26 -8.83
C LEU A 74 3.01 -0.51 -9.64
N TRP A 75 2.79 -1.73 -10.14
CA TRP A 75 1.57 -2.03 -10.89
C TRP A 75 0.34 -1.89 -10.02
N LYS A 76 -0.59 -1.06 -10.48
CA LYS A 76 -1.90 -0.89 -9.88
C LYS A 76 -3.00 -0.92 -10.92
N ARG A 77 -4.20 -1.21 -10.45
CA ARG A 77 -5.40 -1.29 -11.28
C ARG A 77 -6.15 0.03 -11.17
N ILE A 78 -6.40 0.68 -12.29
CA ILE A 78 -7.15 1.95 -12.37
C ILE A 78 -8.35 1.80 -13.29
N GLY A 79 -9.31 2.72 -13.18
CA GLY A 79 -10.55 2.71 -13.96
C GLY A 79 -11.72 2.04 -13.25
N ARG A 80 -12.90 2.10 -13.88
CA ARG A 80 -14.16 1.51 -13.38
C ARG A 80 -14.67 0.49 -14.40
N HIS A 81 -15.09 -0.69 -13.91
CA HIS A 81 -15.74 -1.73 -14.72
C HIS A 81 -14.98 -2.10 -16.02
N ALA A 82 -15.59 -1.88 -17.18
CA ALA A 82 -15.10 -2.31 -18.49
C ALA A 82 -13.84 -1.54 -18.95
N GLU A 83 -13.54 -0.39 -18.36
CA GLU A 83 -12.38 0.45 -18.70
C GLU A 83 -11.20 0.23 -17.76
N THR A 84 -11.19 -0.90 -17.06
CA THR A 84 -10.10 -1.22 -16.14
C THR A 84 -8.81 -1.47 -16.93
N ARG A 85 -7.74 -0.77 -16.52
CA ARG A 85 -6.38 -1.00 -17.05
C ARG A 85 -5.36 -1.10 -15.92
N LEU A 86 -4.20 -1.65 -16.25
CA LEU A 86 -3.06 -1.65 -15.35
C LEU A 86 -2.15 -0.51 -15.69
N VAL A 87 -1.65 0.13 -14.65
CA VAL A 87 -0.70 1.22 -14.81
C VAL A 87 0.46 1.03 -13.84
N PHE A 88 1.65 1.25 -14.38
CA PHE A 88 2.90 1.37 -13.66
C PHE A 88 3.40 2.80 -13.88
N GLU A 89 3.56 3.56 -12.81
CA GLU A 89 3.97 4.96 -12.89
C GLU A 89 5.26 5.14 -12.11
N ALA A 90 6.26 5.77 -12.72
CA ALA A 90 7.52 6.12 -12.07
C ALA A 90 7.91 7.57 -12.42
N PRO A 91 8.62 8.28 -11.54
CA PRO A 91 9.14 9.60 -11.87
C PRO A 91 10.06 9.49 -13.08
N ARG A 92 9.94 10.45 -14.01
CA ARG A 92 10.83 10.48 -15.17
C ARG A 92 12.25 10.77 -14.68
N PRO A 93 13.24 10.00 -15.12
CA PRO A 93 14.62 10.28 -14.77
C PRO A 93 15.15 11.52 -15.49
N GLY A 94 16.08 12.24 -14.85
CA GLY A 94 16.78 13.37 -15.46
C GLY A 94 16.13 14.74 -15.22
N GLY A 95 16.23 15.25 -13.99
CA GLY A 95 16.54 16.68 -13.85
C GLY A 95 17.94 16.94 -14.40
N GLU A 96 18.25 18.16 -14.83
CA GLU A 96 19.44 18.50 -15.64
C GLU A 96 20.83 18.19 -15.03
N GLU A 97 20.93 17.55 -13.85
CA GLU A 97 22.18 17.46 -13.06
C GLU A 97 22.56 16.06 -12.55
N ASP A 98 21.87 14.98 -12.90
CA ASP A 98 22.25 13.65 -12.43
C ASP A 98 23.37 13.04 -13.30
N GLU A 99 24.60 13.02 -12.78
CA GLU A 99 25.70 12.26 -13.40
C GLU A 99 25.36 10.76 -13.46
N PRO A 100 25.63 10.07 -14.58
CA PRO A 100 25.32 8.65 -14.73
C PRO A 100 26.20 7.82 -13.77
N GLY A 101 25.58 7.23 -12.75
CA GLY A 101 26.25 6.27 -11.87
C GLY A 101 26.74 5.02 -12.63
N GLU A 102 27.82 4.41 -12.14
CA GLU A 102 28.46 3.24 -12.78
C GLU A 102 27.60 1.96 -12.71
N ASN A 103 26.62 1.91 -11.81
CA ASN A 103 25.75 0.76 -11.61
C ASN A 103 24.37 0.96 -12.29
N PRO A 104 23.88 -0.01 -13.10
CA PRO A 104 22.57 0.06 -13.75
C PRO A 104 21.40 0.14 -12.76
N TRP A 105 21.60 -0.29 -11.50
CA TRP A 105 20.62 -0.14 -10.42
C TRP A 105 20.69 1.22 -9.74
N GLU A 106 21.77 1.99 -9.92
CA GLU A 106 21.90 3.35 -9.39
C GLU A 106 21.39 4.39 -10.39
N THR A 107 21.20 3.98 -11.64
CA THR A 107 20.65 4.83 -12.69
C THR A 107 19.19 4.51 -12.94
N ASN A 108 18.34 5.45 -12.55
CA ASN A 108 16.96 5.49 -12.98
C ASN A 108 16.98 5.90 -14.47
N THR A 109 16.86 4.97 -15.42
CA THR A 109 16.72 5.30 -16.86
C THR A 109 15.35 4.82 -17.36
N PRO A 110 14.81 5.37 -18.47
CA PRO A 110 13.57 4.86 -19.04
C PRO A 110 13.62 3.36 -19.36
N GLU A 111 14.78 2.86 -19.79
CA GLU A 111 15.05 1.44 -20.07
C GLU A 111 15.06 0.59 -18.80
N THR A 112 15.73 1.05 -17.73
CA THR A 112 15.73 0.36 -16.43
C THR A 112 14.31 0.31 -15.85
N LEU A 113 13.55 1.41 -15.94
CA LEU A 113 12.16 1.46 -15.49
C LEU A 113 11.23 0.57 -16.32
N ARG A 114 11.42 0.51 -17.65
CA ARG A 114 10.67 -0.41 -18.51
C ARG A 114 10.95 -1.85 -18.12
N HIS A 115 12.23 -2.21 -17.95
CA HIS A 115 12.63 -3.55 -17.55
C HIS A 115 12.04 -3.93 -16.18
N TRP A 116 12.06 -3.01 -15.22
CA TRP A 116 11.41 -3.21 -13.93
C TRP A 116 9.89 -3.43 -14.08
N ALA A 117 9.20 -2.60 -14.87
CA ALA A 117 7.78 -2.75 -15.13
C ALA A 117 7.45 -4.12 -15.76
N GLU A 118 8.24 -4.58 -16.73
CA GLU A 118 8.10 -5.92 -17.36
C GLU A 118 8.28 -7.05 -16.35
N CYS A 119 9.34 -7.00 -15.54
CA CYS A 119 9.61 -8.01 -14.52
C CYS A 119 8.48 -8.06 -13.47
N ALA A 120 8.08 -6.90 -12.94
CA ALA A 120 7.00 -6.81 -11.97
C ALA A 120 5.66 -7.31 -12.54
N LEU A 121 5.35 -6.99 -13.81
CA LEU A 121 4.14 -7.48 -14.48
C LEU A 121 4.15 -9.01 -14.59
N ALA A 122 5.32 -9.59 -14.85
CA ALA A 122 5.51 -11.04 -14.92
C ALA A 122 5.62 -11.71 -13.53
N GLY A 123 5.47 -10.97 -12.43
CA GLY A 123 5.62 -11.48 -11.06
C GLY A 123 7.03 -11.95 -10.73
N ARG A 124 8.05 -11.34 -11.35
CA ARG A 124 9.47 -11.70 -11.18
C ARG A 124 10.28 -10.46 -10.76
N LEU A 125 11.44 -10.71 -10.16
CA LEU A 125 12.44 -9.67 -9.92
C LEU A 125 13.44 -9.66 -11.08
N PRO A 126 14.06 -8.51 -11.40
CA PRO A 126 15.21 -8.49 -12.30
C PRO A 126 16.33 -9.40 -11.80
N ALA A 127 17.09 -9.96 -12.73
CA ALA A 127 18.16 -10.89 -12.38
C ALA A 127 19.25 -10.19 -11.54
N GLY A 128 19.63 -10.81 -10.42
CA GLY A 128 20.64 -10.28 -9.51
C GLY A 128 20.18 -9.09 -8.66
N TRP A 129 18.89 -8.71 -8.73
CA TRP A 129 18.37 -7.65 -7.87
C TRP A 129 18.47 -8.05 -6.40
N GLN A 130 18.92 -7.11 -5.58
CA GLN A 130 18.92 -7.16 -4.12
C GLN A 130 18.37 -5.82 -3.63
N PRO A 131 17.74 -5.74 -2.46
CA PRO A 131 17.32 -4.45 -1.90
C PRO A 131 18.54 -3.52 -1.69
N PRO A 132 18.32 -2.19 -1.68
CA PRO A 132 19.37 -1.25 -1.30
C PRO A 132 19.80 -1.46 0.16
N ASP A 133 21.02 -1.05 0.48
CA ASP A 133 21.54 -1.07 1.85
C ASP A 133 20.68 -0.21 2.79
N ALA A 134 20.45 -0.71 4.02
CA ALA A 134 19.58 -0.05 4.98
C ALA A 134 20.08 1.35 5.38
N ALA A 135 21.38 1.50 5.65
CA ALA A 135 21.96 2.78 6.04
C ALA A 135 21.87 3.79 4.89
N ARG A 136 22.00 3.31 3.65
CA ARG A 136 21.80 4.14 2.45
C ARG A 136 20.35 4.64 2.34
N VAL A 137 19.37 3.76 2.53
CA VAL A 137 17.95 4.17 2.49
C VAL A 137 17.60 5.13 3.63
N GLU A 138 18.13 4.89 4.83
CA GLU A 138 17.93 5.77 5.97
C GLU A 138 18.51 7.17 5.72
N ALA A 139 19.69 7.27 5.08
CA ALA A 139 20.30 8.55 4.73
C ALA A 139 19.47 9.37 3.72
N TRP A 140 18.68 8.70 2.88
CA TRP A 140 17.76 9.37 1.94
C TRP A 140 16.46 9.85 2.60
N LEU A 141 16.09 9.31 3.75
CA LEU A 141 14.83 9.66 4.41
C LEU A 141 15.01 10.93 5.25
N PRO A 142 14.19 11.98 5.01
CA PRO A 142 14.16 13.13 5.91
C PRO A 142 13.79 12.71 7.33
N GLY A 143 14.35 13.39 8.33
CA GLY A 143 13.99 13.16 9.73
C GLY A 143 12.48 13.28 9.95
N GLY A 144 11.86 12.25 10.53
CA GLY A 144 10.40 12.21 10.76
C GLY A 144 9.55 11.93 9.52
N ALA A 145 10.15 11.61 8.36
CA ALA A 145 9.43 11.35 7.11
C ALA A 145 8.34 10.27 7.19
N LEU A 146 8.49 9.32 8.11
CA LEU A 146 7.55 8.22 8.31
C LEU A 146 6.44 8.54 9.32
N THR A 147 6.44 9.71 9.94
CA THR A 147 5.38 10.12 10.88
C THR A 147 4.56 11.23 10.22
N LEU A 148 3.29 10.94 9.95
CA LEU A 148 2.38 11.87 9.28
C LEU A 148 1.25 12.26 10.21
N GLN A 149 1.03 13.57 10.35
CA GLN A 149 -0.13 14.11 11.05
C GLN A 149 -0.95 14.98 10.11
N HIS A 150 -2.25 14.70 10.01
CA HIS A 150 -3.22 15.52 9.30
C HIS A 150 -4.50 15.61 10.15
N GLY A 151 -4.86 16.83 10.55
CA GLY A 151 -5.96 17.05 11.49
C GLY A 151 -5.75 16.25 12.79
N ALA A 152 -6.74 15.41 13.11
CA ALA A 152 -6.72 14.52 14.27
C ALA A 152 -6.07 13.15 14.00
N VAL A 153 -5.68 12.88 12.75
CA VAL A 153 -5.15 11.59 12.34
C VAL A 153 -3.62 11.61 12.42
N LEU A 154 -3.08 10.68 13.20
CA LEU A 154 -1.65 10.35 13.23
C LEU A 154 -1.46 8.99 12.56
N SER A 155 -0.62 8.95 11.51
CA SER A 155 -0.24 7.72 10.82
C SER A 155 1.27 7.51 10.92
N GLN A 156 1.66 6.36 11.46
CA GLN A 156 3.04 5.93 11.52
C GLN A 156 3.32 4.97 10.36
N GLY A 157 4.03 5.46 9.36
CA GLY A 157 4.56 4.65 8.27
C GLY A 157 5.72 3.76 8.69
N ARG A 158 5.98 2.77 7.85
CA ARG A 158 7.12 1.84 7.97
C ARG A 158 7.81 1.69 6.62
N LEU A 159 9.13 1.65 6.68
CA LEU A 159 9.97 1.13 5.60
C LEU A 159 10.07 -0.39 5.78
N LEU A 160 9.70 -1.14 4.76
CA LEU A 160 9.92 -2.57 4.67
C LEU A 160 11.16 -2.79 3.82
N LEU A 161 12.22 -3.28 4.45
CA LEU A 161 13.47 -3.64 3.79
C LEU A 161 13.85 -5.06 4.19
N ALA A 162 13.72 -5.99 3.25
CA ALA A 162 14.03 -7.41 3.40
C ALA A 162 14.63 -7.92 2.09
N PRO A 163 15.25 -9.12 2.06
CA PRO A 163 15.92 -9.64 0.85
C PRO A 163 15.05 -9.68 -0.42
N ASP A 164 13.73 -9.82 -0.26
CA ASP A 164 12.73 -9.86 -1.32
C ASP A 164 11.76 -8.67 -1.28
N ARG A 165 12.08 -7.61 -0.51
CA ARG A 165 11.17 -6.52 -0.23
C ARG A 165 11.85 -5.17 -0.09
N TRP A 166 11.37 -4.19 -0.85
CA TRP A 166 11.63 -2.79 -0.60
C TRP A 166 10.34 -1.98 -0.80
N ALA A 167 9.72 -1.52 0.28
CA ALA A 167 8.44 -0.81 0.20
C ALA A 167 8.23 0.19 1.34
N LEU A 168 7.42 1.23 1.08
CA LEU A 168 6.84 2.10 2.10
C LEU A 168 5.40 1.68 2.36
N ARG A 169 4.99 1.61 3.63
CA ARG A 169 3.58 1.41 4.01
C ARG A 169 3.14 2.43 5.04
N PHE A 170 1.95 3.00 4.87
CA PHE A 170 1.30 3.84 5.88
C PHE A 170 -0.11 3.32 6.16
N PRO A 171 -0.45 3.00 7.42
CA PRO A 171 -1.80 2.62 7.78
C PRO A 171 -2.73 3.84 7.64
N LEU A 172 -3.87 3.65 6.99
CA LEU A 172 -4.98 4.61 7.00
C LEU A 172 -6.00 4.23 8.09
N VAL A 173 -6.29 2.94 8.21
CA VAL A 173 -7.10 2.37 9.29
C VAL A 173 -6.37 1.14 9.85
N PRO A 174 -5.77 1.22 11.05
CA PRO A 174 -4.88 0.18 11.59
C PRO A 174 -5.61 -1.10 12.02
N ALA A 175 -6.92 -1.04 12.25
CA ALA A 175 -7.73 -2.20 12.56
C ALA A 175 -9.07 -2.07 11.84
N TRP A 176 -9.18 -2.73 10.69
CA TRP A 176 -10.41 -2.78 9.93
C TRP A 176 -11.44 -3.67 10.65
N PRO A 177 -12.71 -3.24 10.78
CA PRO A 177 -13.73 -4.04 11.44
C PRO A 177 -14.04 -5.32 10.66
N ASP A 178 -14.20 -6.45 11.37
CA ASP A 178 -14.54 -7.76 10.78
C ASP A 178 -15.89 -7.75 10.05
N SER A 179 -16.85 -6.99 10.56
CA SER A 179 -18.16 -6.77 9.95
C SER A 179 -18.23 -5.36 9.40
N PHE A 180 -18.34 -5.23 8.08
CA PHE A 180 -18.50 -3.93 7.43
C PHE A 180 -19.81 -3.90 6.64
N PRO A 181 -20.71 -2.93 6.90
CA PRO A 181 -21.97 -2.84 6.17
C PRO A 181 -21.75 -2.81 4.64
N PRO A 182 -22.56 -3.54 3.84
CA PRO A 182 -22.38 -3.65 2.40
C PRO A 182 -22.31 -2.30 1.66
N GLU A 183 -23.07 -1.33 2.13
CA GLU A 183 -23.18 0.00 1.56
C GLU A 183 -21.91 0.82 1.84
N ARG A 184 -21.36 0.73 3.05
CA ARG A 184 -20.04 1.31 3.36
C ARG A 184 -18.95 0.62 2.56
N ALA A 185 -19.04 -0.70 2.37
CA ALA A 185 -18.11 -1.45 1.52
C ALA A 185 -18.16 -0.98 0.06
N GLN A 186 -19.34 -0.66 -0.46
CA GLN A 186 -19.50 -0.07 -1.79
C GLN A 186 -18.91 1.35 -1.86
N ALA A 187 -19.17 2.20 -0.87
CA ALA A 187 -18.59 3.55 -0.80
C ALA A 187 -17.05 3.49 -0.76
N LEU A 188 -16.50 2.62 0.09
CA LEU A 188 -15.07 2.39 0.17
C LEU A 188 -14.49 1.93 -1.16
N ARG A 189 -15.13 0.97 -1.85
CA ARG A 189 -14.66 0.52 -3.18
C ARG A 189 -14.56 1.66 -4.18
N VAL A 190 -15.51 2.60 -4.16
CA VAL A 190 -15.48 3.79 -5.05
C VAL A 190 -14.32 4.70 -4.68
N ILE A 191 -14.13 4.98 -3.38
CA ILE A 191 -13.02 5.82 -2.89
C ILE A 191 -11.67 5.20 -3.23
N LEU A 192 -11.50 3.89 -3.03
CA LEU A 192 -10.27 3.19 -3.35
C LEU A 192 -9.97 3.20 -4.85
N ALA A 193 -10.99 2.99 -5.70
CA ALA A 193 -10.81 3.06 -7.16
C ALA A 193 -10.40 4.48 -7.63
N ASP A 194 -11.00 5.51 -7.02
CA ASP A 194 -10.67 6.90 -7.30
C ASP A 194 -9.24 7.23 -6.85
N ALA A 195 -8.88 6.85 -5.63
CA ALA A 195 -7.55 7.05 -5.07
C ALA A 195 -6.46 6.38 -5.91
N GLN A 196 -6.69 5.13 -6.35
CA GLN A 196 -5.77 4.41 -7.24
C GLN A 196 -5.58 5.14 -8.57
N SER A 197 -6.61 5.80 -9.08
CA SER A 197 -6.54 6.55 -10.34
C SER A 197 -5.85 7.92 -10.17
N ARG A 198 -5.98 8.54 -8.99
CA ARG A 198 -5.45 9.88 -8.69
C ARG A 198 -3.98 9.88 -8.31
N TRP A 199 -3.56 8.94 -7.46
CA TRP A 199 -2.27 9.02 -6.78
C TRP A 199 -1.23 8.11 -7.41
N ARG A 200 -0.25 8.71 -8.10
CA ARG A 200 0.80 7.99 -8.82
C ARG A 200 1.70 7.17 -7.90
N MET A 201 2.22 6.03 -8.37
CA MET A 201 3.04 5.05 -7.63
C MET A 201 2.37 4.34 -6.45
N ALA A 202 1.42 5.00 -5.78
CA ALA A 202 0.78 4.52 -4.58
C ALA A 202 -0.35 3.55 -4.88
N ARG A 203 -0.38 2.44 -4.13
CA ARG A 203 -1.50 1.52 -4.06
C ARG A 203 -2.24 1.71 -2.76
N VAL A 204 -3.55 1.78 -2.84
CA VAL A 204 -4.42 1.82 -1.65
C VAL A 204 -5.19 0.50 -1.58
N GLY A 205 -5.14 -0.13 -0.41
CA GLY A 205 -5.77 -1.43 -0.20
C GLY A 205 -5.43 -2.03 1.15
N PHE A 206 -5.77 -3.31 1.27
CA PHE A 206 -5.69 -4.07 2.49
C PHE A 206 -4.42 -4.92 2.54
N TRP A 207 -3.83 -5.01 3.74
CA TRP A 207 -2.87 -6.06 4.09
C TRP A 207 -3.23 -6.70 5.42
N GLN A 208 -2.60 -7.85 5.67
CA GLN A 208 -2.66 -8.53 6.96
C GLN A 208 -1.49 -8.08 7.82
N ASP A 209 -1.79 -7.63 9.04
CA ASP A 209 -0.84 -7.40 10.12
C ASP A 209 -1.19 -8.38 11.25
N PRO A 210 -0.26 -8.76 12.15
CA PRO A 210 -0.54 -9.75 13.18
C PRO A 210 -1.77 -9.39 14.03
N GLY A 211 -2.88 -10.10 13.81
CA GLY A 211 -4.14 -9.90 14.52
C GLY A 211 -5.07 -8.83 13.96
N ALA A 212 -4.75 -8.19 12.83
CA ALA A 212 -5.60 -7.17 12.23
C ALA A 212 -5.54 -7.14 10.69
N THR A 213 -6.68 -6.87 10.06
CA THR A 213 -6.69 -6.39 8.67
C THR A 213 -6.48 -4.89 8.69
N VAL A 214 -5.50 -4.40 7.94
CA VAL A 214 -5.16 -2.98 7.87
C VAL A 214 -5.55 -2.46 6.50
N LEU A 215 -6.28 -1.35 6.47
CA LEU A 215 -6.41 -0.55 5.25
C LEU A 215 -5.30 0.48 5.24
N GLY A 216 -4.60 0.62 4.12
CA GLY A 216 -3.67 1.73 3.98
C GLY A 216 -3.09 1.91 2.60
N VAL A 217 -1.94 2.56 2.55
CA VAL A 217 -1.21 2.86 1.32
C VAL A 217 0.14 2.14 1.30
N GLU A 218 0.54 1.70 0.12
CA GLU A 218 1.84 1.11 -0.16
C GLU A 218 2.46 1.70 -1.41
N VAL A 219 3.76 1.96 -1.35
CA VAL A 219 4.61 2.16 -2.54
C VAL A 219 5.69 1.10 -2.51
N ASP A 220 5.74 0.28 -3.55
CA ASP A 220 6.59 -0.91 -3.59
C ASP A 220 7.64 -0.77 -4.67
N PHE A 221 8.88 -0.60 -4.22
CA PHE A 221 10.06 -0.41 -5.04
C PHE A 221 10.79 -1.73 -5.33
N THR A 222 10.22 -2.87 -4.93
CA THR A 222 10.87 -4.18 -5.09
C THR A 222 11.11 -4.45 -6.57
N GLY A 223 12.37 -4.76 -6.91
CA GLY A 223 12.83 -4.93 -8.30
C GLY A 223 13.17 -3.63 -9.03
N GLY A 224 13.01 -2.47 -8.39
CA GLY A 224 13.30 -1.17 -8.98
C GLY A 224 14.74 -0.71 -8.79
N PRO A 225 15.15 0.38 -9.47
CA PRO A 225 16.46 0.99 -9.27
C PRO A 225 16.57 1.62 -7.87
N HIS A 226 17.77 1.56 -7.29
CA HIS A 226 18.18 2.13 -6.00
C HIS A 226 18.41 3.65 -6.13
N ALA A 227 17.33 4.37 -6.45
CA ALA A 227 17.39 5.81 -6.68
C ALA A 227 16.65 6.58 -5.58
N GLU A 228 17.33 7.59 -5.01
CA GLU A 228 16.77 8.47 -3.98
C GLU A 228 15.53 9.21 -4.49
N ASN A 229 15.58 9.76 -5.71
CA ASN A 229 14.45 10.45 -6.31
C ASN A 229 13.19 9.57 -6.43
N LEU A 230 13.36 8.27 -6.68
CA LEU A 230 12.26 7.30 -6.72
C LEU A 230 11.66 7.11 -5.33
N LEU A 231 12.50 6.93 -4.29
CA LEU A 231 12.04 6.81 -2.92
C LEU A 231 11.30 8.07 -2.45
N LEU A 232 11.86 9.25 -2.69
CA LEU A 232 11.27 10.52 -2.29
C LEU A 232 9.97 10.82 -3.03
N ALA A 233 9.89 10.50 -4.33
CA ALA A 233 8.63 10.59 -5.08
C ALA A 233 7.56 9.66 -4.51
N GLY A 234 7.94 8.42 -4.19
CA GLY A 234 7.04 7.44 -3.56
C GLY A 234 6.57 7.89 -2.18
N LEU A 235 7.47 8.41 -1.34
CA LEU A 235 7.13 8.99 -0.04
C LEU A 235 6.15 10.16 -0.18
N GLY A 236 6.39 11.07 -1.14
CA GLY A 236 5.49 12.17 -1.45
C GLY A 236 4.09 11.70 -1.86
N SER A 237 4.01 10.70 -2.74
CA SER A 237 2.75 10.07 -3.14
C SER A 237 2.02 9.43 -1.97
N ALA A 238 2.71 8.64 -1.13
CA ALA A 238 2.10 8.01 0.04
C ALA A 238 1.58 9.05 1.04
N ARG A 239 2.34 10.11 1.28
CA ARG A 239 1.93 11.23 2.13
C ARG A 239 0.66 11.90 1.60
N ASN A 240 0.59 12.18 0.31
CA ASN A 240 -0.59 12.78 -0.31
C ASN A 240 -1.83 11.90 -0.16
N VAL A 241 -1.70 10.57 -0.35
CA VAL A 241 -2.79 9.62 -0.10
C VAL A 241 -3.26 9.69 1.36
N VAL A 242 -2.33 9.70 2.33
CA VAL A 242 -2.68 9.78 3.75
C VAL A 242 -3.42 11.07 4.06
N MET A 243 -2.92 12.22 3.59
CA MET A 243 -3.56 13.52 3.83
C MET A 243 -4.94 13.60 3.19
N ASP A 244 -5.15 13.01 2.00
CA ASP A 244 -6.41 13.08 1.26
C ASP A 244 -7.47 12.10 1.81
N LEU A 245 -7.05 10.91 2.26
CA LEU A 245 -7.98 9.82 2.55
C LEU A 245 -8.16 9.49 4.03
N ALA A 246 -7.17 9.71 4.89
CA ALA A 246 -7.14 9.06 6.20
C ALA A 246 -8.35 9.41 7.07
N GLU A 247 -8.78 10.68 7.09
CA GLU A 247 -9.99 11.11 7.81
C GLU A 247 -11.25 10.45 7.22
N THR A 248 -11.41 10.52 5.91
CA THR A 248 -12.58 9.97 5.20
C THR A 248 -12.73 8.47 5.44
N VAL A 249 -11.65 7.69 5.30
CA VAL A 249 -11.72 6.24 5.50
C VAL A 249 -11.83 5.86 6.98
N SER A 250 -11.30 6.67 7.89
CA SER A 250 -11.48 6.47 9.33
C SER A 250 -12.94 6.67 9.74
N LEU A 251 -13.60 7.71 9.22
CA LEU A 251 -15.03 7.94 9.45
C LEU A 251 -15.89 6.81 8.88
N LEU A 252 -15.55 6.30 7.70
CA LEU A 252 -16.24 5.14 7.13
C LEU A 252 -16.06 3.88 7.98
N ALA A 253 -14.84 3.65 8.49
CA ALA A 253 -14.51 2.51 9.34
C ALA A 253 -15.13 2.58 10.74
N ASP A 254 -15.43 3.78 11.26
CA ASP A 254 -16.07 3.94 12.57
C ASP A 254 -17.57 3.60 12.51
N LEU A 255 -17.91 2.38 12.95
CA LEU A 255 -19.29 1.89 12.98
C LEU A 255 -20.18 2.61 13.98
N ARG A 256 -19.63 3.44 14.88
CA ARG A 256 -20.40 4.27 15.82
C ARG A 256 -20.93 5.54 15.16
N VAL A 257 -20.32 5.97 14.06
CA VAL A 257 -20.76 7.13 13.28
C VAL A 257 -21.83 6.65 12.32
N GLY A 258 -23.10 7.02 12.55
CA GLY A 258 -24.18 6.80 11.58
C GLY A 258 -23.97 7.66 10.34
N LEU A 259 -24.19 7.12 9.15
CA LEU A 259 -24.07 7.89 7.91
C LEU A 259 -25.46 8.37 7.48
N ALA A 260 -25.61 9.65 7.16
CA ALA A 260 -26.93 10.26 6.89
C ALA A 260 -27.73 9.57 5.76
N TRP A 261 -27.09 8.87 4.82
CA TRP A 261 -27.78 8.09 3.79
C TRP A 261 -28.40 6.78 4.31
N GLU A 262 -27.95 6.28 5.47
CA GLU A 262 -28.61 5.20 6.22
C GLU A 262 -29.98 5.68 6.76
N MET A 263 -30.14 7.00 7.00
CA MET A 263 -31.42 7.59 7.42
C MET A 263 -32.39 7.81 6.25
N LEU A 264 -31.88 8.04 5.03
CA LEU A 264 -32.72 8.30 3.85
C LEU A 264 -33.27 7.03 3.18
N SER A 265 -32.78 5.84 3.57
CA SER A 265 -33.25 4.55 3.03
C SER A 265 -34.30 3.86 3.94
N LEU A 266 -34.76 4.55 4.99
CA LEU A 266 -35.68 4.02 6.02
C LEU A 266 -37.11 4.57 5.95
N GLU A 267 -37.48 5.36 4.94
CA GLU A 267 -38.88 5.68 4.67
C GLU A 267 -39.42 4.84 3.51
N PRO A 268 -40.27 3.81 3.79
CA PRO A 268 -41.09 3.16 2.79
C PRO A 268 -42.28 4.03 2.35
#